data_AF-A0A9N9WCQ6-F1
#
_entry.id   AF-A0A9N9WCQ6-F1
#
_cell.length_a   1.000
_cell.length_b   1.000
_cell.length_c   1.000
_cell.angle_alpha   90.00
_cell.angle_beta   90.00
_cell.angle_gamma   90.00
#
_symmetry.space_group_name_H-M   'P 1'
#
loop_
_entity.id
_entity.type
_entity.pdbx_description
1 polymer ?
#
loop_
_entity_poly.entity_id
_entity_poly.type
_entity_poly.pdbx_seq_one_letter_code
_entity_poly.pdbx_strand_id
1 'polypeptide(L)'
;MLLQNSRGHKLVDLVTQKKDTCLRCDCFKASISSATDTAEIEQLKNEHKAHLDHAYKLRDQVKTDSARAKTEDSLESLTFDLEKTHCLPRLPTSIVYYKRQLNLHNLGIHCGSSGKGYFYIWLDMKLVVGLKRWDLL
;
A
#
# COMPACT_ATOMS: atom_id res chain seq x y z
N MET A 1 -18.48 -25.53 -40.31
CA MET A 1 -19.82 -24.92 -40.22
C MET A 1 -19.69 -23.68 -39.35
N LEU A 2 -19.73 -22.50 -39.97
CA LEU A 2 -19.54 -21.20 -39.34
C LEU A 2 -20.77 -20.83 -38.53
N LEU A 3 -20.59 -20.42 -37.28
CA LEU A 3 -21.48 -19.46 -36.64
C LEU A 3 -20.62 -18.33 -36.07
N GLN A 4 -20.60 -17.25 -36.83
CA GLN A 4 -20.17 -15.93 -36.41
C GLN A 4 -21.11 -15.48 -35.28
N ASN A 5 -20.57 -15.18 -34.10
CA ASN A 5 -21.28 -14.36 -33.13
C ASN A 5 -20.55 -13.03 -32.95
N SER A 6 -21.14 -12.03 -33.57
CA SER A 6 -20.73 -10.65 -33.73
C SER A 6 -21.08 -9.82 -32.49
N ARG A 7 -20.30 -10.00 -31.42
CA ARG A 7 -20.24 -9.00 -30.34
C ARG A 7 -18.79 -8.72 -30.01
N GLY A 8 -18.29 -7.65 -30.62
CA GLY A 8 -17.02 -7.03 -30.24
C GLY A 8 -17.13 -6.47 -28.82
N HIS A 9 -17.00 -7.33 -27.82
CA HIS A 9 -16.47 -6.91 -26.54
C HIS A 9 -15.01 -6.58 -26.83
N LYS A 10 -14.70 -5.29 -27.00
CA LYS A 10 -13.33 -4.81 -26.85
C LYS A 10 -12.85 -5.40 -25.53
N LEU A 11 -11.92 -6.34 -25.61
CA LEU A 11 -11.10 -6.74 -24.49
C LEU A 11 -10.61 -5.40 -23.94
N VAL A 12 -11.09 -5.01 -22.75
CA VAL A 12 -10.57 -3.82 -22.08
C VAL A 12 -9.11 -4.15 -21.92
N ASP A 13 -8.25 -3.48 -22.70
CA ASP A 13 -6.82 -3.55 -22.52
C ASP A 13 -6.59 -3.31 -21.04
N LEU A 14 -6.20 -4.36 -20.32
CA LEU A 14 -5.82 -4.29 -18.92
C LEU A 14 -4.65 -3.32 -18.90
N VAL A 15 -4.96 -2.03 -18.67
CA VAL A 15 -3.98 -0.98 -18.43
C VAL A 15 -3.09 -1.56 -17.36
N THR A 16 -1.86 -1.89 -17.74
CA THR A 16 -0.87 -2.39 -16.81
C THR A 16 -0.75 -1.33 -15.74
N GLN A 17 -1.21 -1.66 -14.53
CA GLN A 17 -1.18 -0.74 -13.42
C GLN A 17 0.27 -0.28 -13.28
N LYS A 18 0.49 1.03 -13.39
CA LYS A 18 1.80 1.61 -13.15
C LYS A 18 2.19 1.19 -11.74
N LYS A 19 3.30 0.47 -11.63
CA LYS A 19 3.83 0.04 -10.34
C LYS A 19 3.98 1.27 -9.44
N ASP A 20 3.60 1.14 -8.18
CA ASP A 20 3.80 2.21 -7.21
C ASP A 20 5.25 2.66 -7.21
N THR A 21 5.45 3.97 -7.31
CA THR A 21 6.78 4.60 -7.36
C THR A 21 7.12 5.21 -6.02
N CYS A 22 8.41 5.17 -5.67
CA CYS A 22 8.91 5.84 -4.47
C CYS A 22 8.94 7.35 -4.72
N LEU A 23 8.19 8.12 -3.93
CA LEU A 23 8.16 9.58 -3.99
C LEU A 23 9.58 10.17 -3.97
N ARG A 24 10.47 9.65 -3.11
CA ARG A 24 11.84 10.17 -2.99
C ARG A 24 12.67 9.92 -4.25
N CYS A 25 12.52 8.75 -4.88
CA CYS A 25 13.16 8.48 -6.17
C CYS A 25 12.61 9.39 -7.27
N ASP A 26 11.31 9.67 -7.25
CA ASP A 26 10.70 10.58 -8.23
C ASP A 26 11.16 12.02 -8.02
N CYS A 27 11.31 12.48 -6.77
CA CYS A 27 11.93 13.76 -6.45
C CYS A 27 13.38 13.82 -6.96
N PHE A 28 14.21 12.80 -6.70
CA PHE A 28 15.58 12.78 -7.22
C PHE A 28 15.64 12.86 -8.75
N LYS A 29 14.79 12.10 -9.45
CA LYS A 29 14.71 12.16 -10.92
C LYS A 29 14.32 13.56 -11.40
N ALA A 30 13.31 14.17 -10.77
CA ALA A 30 12.87 15.52 -11.10
C ALA A 30 14.01 16.54 -10.88
N SER A 31 14.64 16.53 -9.70
CA SER A 31 15.74 17.44 -9.36
C SER A 31 16.95 17.28 -10.27
N ILE A 32 17.36 16.04 -10.58
CA ILE A 32 18.46 15.77 -11.52
C ILE A 32 18.12 16.29 -12.92
N SER A 33 16.86 16.17 -13.36
CA SER A 33 16.44 16.64 -14.68
C SER A 33 16.37 18.16 -14.80
N SER A 34 16.16 18.88 -13.69
CA SER A 34 16.05 20.34 -13.65
C SER A 34 17.36 21.06 -13.29
N ALA A 35 18.32 20.36 -12.67
CA ALA A 35 19.58 20.95 -12.24
C ALA A 35 20.47 21.29 -13.45
N THR A 36 21.13 22.46 -13.39
CA THR A 36 22.06 22.94 -14.42
C THR A 36 23.52 22.82 -13.99
N ASP A 37 23.78 22.77 -12.69
CA ASP A 37 25.13 22.63 -12.15
C ASP A 37 25.57 21.16 -12.13
N THR A 38 26.78 20.89 -12.61
CA THR A 38 27.31 19.53 -12.73
C THR A 38 27.66 18.93 -11.38
N ALA A 39 28.09 19.75 -10.41
CA ALA A 39 28.39 19.28 -9.06
C ALA A 39 27.12 18.90 -8.29
N GLU A 40 26.06 19.72 -8.38
CA GLU A 40 24.75 19.42 -7.80
C GLU A 40 24.15 18.12 -8.37
N ILE A 41 24.22 17.92 -9.69
CA ILE A 41 23.73 16.70 -10.34
C ILE A 41 24.45 15.46 -9.79
N GLU A 42 25.77 15.52 -9.64
CA GLU A 42 26.56 14.38 -9.15
C GLU A 42 26.25 14.09 -7.68
N GLN A 43 26.06 15.12 -6.86
CA GLN A 43 25.61 14.95 -5.48
C GLN A 43 24.25 14.26 -5.42
N LEU A 44 23.25 14.73 -6.18
CA LEU A 44 21.91 14.13 -6.21
C LEU A 44 21.93 12.68 -6.69
N LYS A 45 22.80 12.33 -7.64
CA LYS A 45 23.00 10.93 -8.08
C LYS A 45 23.58 10.05 -6.97
N ASN A 46 24.57 10.56 -6.25
CA ASN A 46 25.18 9.84 -5.13
C ASN A 46 24.18 9.61 -3.99
N GLU A 47 23.39 10.62 -3.65
CA GLU A 47 22.32 10.50 -2.66
C GLU A 47 21.23 9.52 -3.10
N HIS A 48 20.83 9.57 -4.37
CA HIS A 48 19.85 8.64 -4.93
C HIS A 48 20.38 7.19 -4.90
N LYS A 49 21.66 6.99 -5.24
CA LYS A 49 22.31 5.67 -5.14
C LYS A 49 22.33 5.17 -3.70
N ALA A 50 22.73 6.01 -2.73
CA ALA A 50 22.74 5.64 -1.32
C ALA A 50 21.33 5.25 -0.81
N HIS A 51 20.29 5.96 -1.26
CA HIS A 51 18.90 5.62 -0.96
C HIS A 51 18.52 4.23 -1.50
N LEU A 52 18.87 3.92 -2.74
CA LEU A 52 18.61 2.61 -3.35
C LEU A 52 19.38 1.50 -2.65
N ASP A 53 20.67 1.70 -2.37
CA ASP A 53 21.52 0.73 -1.68
C ASP A 53 20.94 0.40 -0.29
N HIS A 54 20.45 1.40 0.43
CA HIS A 54 19.78 1.19 1.71
C HIS A 54 18.48 0.37 1.54
N ALA A 55 17.65 0.71 0.55
CA ALA A 55 16.42 -0.01 0.28
C ALA A 55 16.66 -1.49 -0.08
N TYR A 56 17.69 -1.79 -0.88
CA TYR A 56 18.07 -3.16 -1.21
C TYR A 56 18.58 -3.94 0.01
N LYS A 57 19.43 -3.31 0.84
CA LYS A 57 19.91 -3.92 2.09
C LYS A 57 18.76 -4.30 3.02
N LEU A 58 17.79 -3.41 3.21
CA LEU A 58 16.61 -3.70 4.05
C LEU A 58 15.77 -4.84 3.48
N ARG A 59 15.58 -4.90 2.15
CA ARG A 59 14.84 -6.00 1.51
C ARG A 59 15.54 -7.34 1.69
N ASP A 60 16.86 -7.36 1.61
CA ASP A 60 17.63 -8.58 1.80
C ASP A 60 17.65 -9.00 3.27
N GLN A 61 17.74 -8.05 4.22
CA GLN A 61 17.57 -8.31 5.64
C GLN A 61 16.21 -8.95 5.95
N VAL A 62 15.10 -8.39 5.45
CA VAL A 62 13.76 -8.96 5.66
C VAL A 62 13.67 -10.40 5.14
N LYS A 63 14.29 -10.70 3.99
CA LYS A 63 14.35 -12.08 3.48
C LYS A 63 15.16 -12.99 4.39
N THR A 64 16.33 -12.54 4.83
CA THR A 64 17.21 -13.30 5.73
C THR A 64 16.51 -13.57 7.06
N ASP A 65 15.90 -12.55 7.67
CA ASP A 65 15.21 -12.68 8.95
C ASP A 65 13.96 -13.56 8.82
N SER A 66 13.22 -13.45 7.72
CA SER A 66 12.09 -14.35 7.45
C SER A 66 12.53 -15.79 7.19
N ALA A 67 13.73 -16.02 6.65
CA ALA A 67 14.29 -17.36 6.51
C ALA A 67 14.74 -17.93 7.87
N ARG A 68 15.36 -17.11 8.71
CA ARG A 68 15.78 -17.48 10.07
C ARG A 68 14.59 -17.77 10.99
N ALA A 69 13.52 -16.99 10.88
CA ALA A 69 12.28 -17.21 11.64
C ALA A 69 11.64 -18.58 11.37
N LYS A 70 11.94 -19.21 10.22
CA LYS A 70 11.42 -20.56 9.90
C LYS A 70 12.21 -21.68 10.57
N THR A 71 13.45 -21.40 10.98
CA THR A 71 14.39 -22.40 11.53
C THR A 71 14.62 -22.22 13.02
N GLU A 72 14.48 -21.01 13.54
CA GLU A 72 14.74 -20.63 14.92
C GLU A 72 13.41 -20.32 15.65
N ASP A 73 12.98 -21.19 16.59
CA ASP A 73 11.74 -20.98 17.36
C ASP A 73 11.79 -19.76 18.30
N SER A 74 12.98 -19.20 18.54
CA SER A 74 13.18 -18.01 19.39
C SER A 74 13.04 -16.68 18.64
N LEU A 75 12.87 -16.70 17.31
CA LEU A 75 12.86 -15.52 16.47
C LEU A 75 11.63 -15.51 15.55
N GLU A 76 10.93 -14.39 15.51
CA GLU A 76 9.80 -14.18 14.62
C GLU A 76 10.01 -12.94 13.75
N SER A 77 9.68 -13.03 12.47
CA SER A 77 9.70 -11.91 11.53
C SER A 77 8.28 -11.50 11.20
N LEU A 78 7.90 -10.25 11.49
CA LEU A 78 6.56 -9.73 11.21
C LEU A 78 6.64 -8.57 10.22
N THR A 79 5.90 -8.67 9.12
CA THR A 79 5.75 -7.57 8.16
C THR A 79 4.34 -7.02 8.24
N PHE A 80 4.23 -5.70 8.34
CA PHE A 80 2.96 -4.99 8.37
C PHE A 80 2.74 -4.27 7.05
N ASP A 81 1.58 -4.47 6.44
CA ASP A 81 1.14 -3.79 5.22
C ASP A 81 -0.19 -3.10 5.51
N LEU A 82 -0.23 -1.77 5.40
CA LEU A 82 -1.44 -1.00 5.61
C LEU A 82 -1.87 -0.43 4.26
N GLU A 83 -3.01 -0.91 3.77
CA GLU A 83 -3.55 -0.43 2.50
C GLU A 83 -4.03 1.03 2.63
N LYS A 84 -4.10 1.71 1.48
CA LYS A 84 -4.67 3.05 1.40
C LYS A 84 -6.11 3.03 1.92
N THR A 85 -6.45 3.98 2.79
CA THR A 85 -7.82 4.14 3.29
C THR A 85 -8.82 4.27 2.14
N HIS A 86 -9.78 3.35 2.08
CA HIS A 86 -10.83 3.37 1.08
C HIS A 86 -12.04 4.13 1.63
N CYS A 87 -12.43 5.20 0.93
CA CYS A 87 -13.71 5.86 1.19
C CYS A 87 -14.81 5.00 0.57
N LEU A 88 -15.76 4.53 1.39
CA LEU A 88 -16.89 3.77 0.88
C LEU A 88 -17.77 4.62 -0.08
N PRO A 89 -18.40 4.03 -1.09
CA PRO A 89 -19.11 4.76 -2.13
C PRO A 89 -20.22 5.67 -1.57
N ARG A 90 -20.41 6.83 -2.22
CA ARG A 90 -21.48 7.78 -1.88
C ARG A 90 -22.84 7.12 -2.11
N LEU A 91 -23.58 6.86 -1.04
CA LEU A 91 -24.98 6.45 -1.14
C LEU A 91 -25.83 7.67 -1.50
N PRO A 92 -26.76 7.57 -2.47
CA PRO A 92 -27.55 8.70 -2.98
C PRO A 92 -28.66 9.15 -2.02
N THR A 93 -28.76 8.53 -0.84
CA THR A 93 -29.74 8.88 0.18
C THR A 93 -29.30 10.13 0.95
N SER A 94 -30.22 11.10 1.07
CA SER A 94 -29.95 12.42 1.67
C SER A 94 -29.35 12.36 3.07
N ILE A 95 -29.73 11.36 3.87
CA ILE A 95 -29.22 11.17 5.24
C ILE A 95 -27.75 10.76 5.23
N VAL A 96 -27.30 9.95 4.26
CA VAL A 96 -25.91 9.50 4.17
C VAL A 96 -25.01 10.61 3.63
N TYR A 97 -25.53 11.49 2.76
CA TYR A 97 -24.81 12.66 2.27
C TYR A 97 -24.34 13.60 3.40
N TYR A 98 -25.13 13.75 4.47
CA TYR A 98 -24.77 14.54 5.65
C TYR A 98 -24.05 13.72 6.75
N LYS A 99 -23.97 12.39 6.62
CA LYS A 99 -23.17 11.55 7.51
C LYS A 99 -21.73 11.47 6.98
N ARG A 100 -20.76 11.41 7.91
CA ARG A 100 -19.33 11.33 7.57
C ARG A 100 -19.06 10.11 6.69
N GLN A 101 -18.17 10.27 5.71
CA GLN A 101 -17.69 9.17 4.89
C GLN A 101 -17.01 8.14 5.79
N LEU A 102 -17.42 6.88 5.67
CA LEU A 102 -16.79 5.76 6.36
C LEU A 102 -15.45 5.47 5.70
N ASN A 103 -14.40 5.53 6.50
CA ASN A 103 -13.06 5.13 6.11
C ASN A 103 -12.87 3.65 6.44
N LEU A 104 -12.61 2.86 5.41
CA LEU A 104 -12.21 1.46 5.54
C LEU A 104 -10.68 1.39 5.63
N HIS A 105 -10.20 0.77 6.70
CA HIS A 105 -8.79 0.46 6.90
C HIS A 105 -8.60 -1.05 6.81
N ASN A 106 -7.54 -1.48 6.13
CA ASN A 106 -7.13 -2.88 6.03
C ASN A 106 -5.65 -3.00 6.40
N LEU A 107 -5.36 -3.69 7.51
CA LEU A 107 -4.01 -3.98 7.97
C LEU A 107 -3.71 -5.47 7.74
N GLY A 108 -2.77 -5.75 6.85
CA GLY A 108 -2.15 -7.05 6.69
C GLY A 108 -0.97 -7.22 7.65
N ILE A 109 -0.91 -8.35 8.34
CA ILE A 109 0.22 -8.79 9.15
C ILE A 109 0.69 -10.12 8.58
N HIS A 110 1.91 -10.16 8.07
CA HIS A 110 2.52 -11.37 7.54
C HIS A 110 3.56 -11.92 8.53
N CYS A 111 3.37 -13.18 8.93
CA CYS A 111 4.26 -13.90 9.83
C CYS A 111 5.29 -14.70 9.01
N GLY A 112 6.57 -14.40 9.22
CA GLY A 112 7.70 -14.95 8.48
C GLY A 112 7.98 -16.41 8.79
N SER A 113 7.78 -16.85 10.03
CA SER A 113 7.96 -18.27 10.41
C SER A 113 6.92 -19.18 9.76
N SER A 114 5.64 -18.82 9.89
CA SER A 114 4.53 -19.64 9.40
C SER A 114 4.16 -19.38 7.93
N GLY A 115 4.61 -18.26 7.37
CA GLY A 115 4.19 -17.78 6.04
C GLY A 115 2.70 -17.40 5.97
N LYS A 116 2.02 -17.26 7.12
CA LYS A 116 0.60 -16.91 7.17
C LYS A 116 0.43 -15.38 7.19
N GLY A 117 -0.54 -14.91 6.41
CA GLY A 117 -1.02 -13.53 6.43
C GLY A 117 -2.34 -13.41 7.20
N TYR A 118 -2.41 -12.45 8.11
CA TYR A 118 -3.62 -12.07 8.85
C TYR A 118 -4.07 -10.69 8.38
N PHE A 119 -5.36 -10.52 8.08
CA PHE A 119 -5.90 -9.24 7.63
C PHE A 119 -6.93 -8.75 8.64
N TYR A 120 -6.75 -7.51 9.10
CA TYR A 120 -7.61 -6.84 10.06
C TYR A 120 -8.26 -5.65 9.38
N ILE A 121 -9.57 -5.72 9.24
CA ILE A 121 -10.37 -4.68 8.62
C ILE A 121 -11.18 -3.97 9.70
N TRP A 122 -11.12 -2.65 9.74
CA TRP A 122 -11.97 -1.84 10.62
C TRP A 122 -12.49 -0.58 9.92
N LEU A 123 -13.62 -0.10 10.42
CA LEU A 123 -14.25 1.13 9.97
C LEU A 123 -13.96 2.23 10.97
N ASP A 124 -13.38 3.36 10.53
CA ASP A 124 -13.32 4.56 11.36
C ASP A 124 -14.69 5.24 11.33
N MET A 125 -15.52 4.90 12.31
CA MET A 125 -16.72 5.66 12.65
C MET A 125 -16.35 6.69 13.71
N LYS A 126 -15.90 7.89 13.31
CA LYS A 126 -15.85 9.01 14.26
C LYS A 126 -17.27 9.40 14.67
N LEU A 127 -17.76 8.75 15.71
CA LEU A 127 -18.95 9.13 16.48
C LEU A 127 -18.78 10.57 16.98
N VAL A 128 -19.51 11.50 16.37
CA VAL A 128 -19.87 12.76 17.03
C VAL A 128 -21.32 12.63 17.46
N VAL A 129 -21.56 11.76 18.43
CA VAL A 129 -22.72 11.87 19.34
C VAL A 129 -22.28 11.20 20.65
N GLY A 130 -22.46 11.92 21.75
CA GLY A 130 -21.83 11.63 23.04
C GLY A 130 -22.08 10.23 23.60
N LEU A 131 -21.17 9.86 24.51
CA LEU A 131 -21.31 8.84 25.54
C LEU A 131 -22.78 8.46 25.82
N LYS A 132 -23.24 7.35 25.26
CA LYS A 132 -24.25 6.51 25.90
C LYS A 132 -23.70 5.09 25.98
N ARG A 133 -22.99 4.90 27.08
CA ARG A 133 -23.01 3.75 27.99
C ARG A 133 -23.79 2.53 27.44
N TRP A 134 -23.04 1.45 27.20
CA TRP A 134 -23.57 0.12 26.97
C TRP A 134 -24.13 -0.41 28.29
N ASP A 135 -25.45 -0.34 28.46
CA ASP A 135 -26.19 -1.12 29.46
C ASP A 135 -27.44 -1.69 28.76
N LEU A 136 -27.57 -3.02 28.81
CA LEU A 136 -28.77 -3.85 28.62
C LEU A 136 -29.33 -4.05 27.20
N LEU A 137 -28.98 -5.20 26.60
CA LEU A 137 -29.89 -6.33 26.35
C LEU A 137 -29.09 -7.61 26.03
#